data_AF-A0A524FZ59-F1
#
_entry.id   AF-A0A524FZ59-F1
#
_cell.length_a   1.000
_cell.length_b   1.000
_cell.length_c   1.000
_cell.angle_alpha   90.00
_cell.angle_beta   90.00
_cell.angle_gamma   90.00
#
_symmetry.space_group_name_H-M   'P 1'
#
loop_
_entity.id
_entity.type
_entity.pdbx_description
1 polymer ?
#
loop_
_entity_poly.entity_id
_entity_poly.type
_entity_poly.pdbx_seq_one_letter_code
_entity_poly.pdbx_strand_id
1 'polypeptide(L)'
;MEQKSGTSGKIITACFFTLFCGTAFGMGLFVLQMIEQSPYPQYGPPLIIVLVPFGMGIFGLVVCLSVLFSSPKQTPLTPTYSPETIVYSGDYSVRPEFSEHKRSGRSIYQVPSVCPSCGAAISDEVVDWVGPLKAKCPYCNATIDAEEKRF
;
A
#
# COMPACT_ATOMS: atom_id res chain seq x y z
N MET A 1 3.42 -19.41 17.96
CA MET A 1 2.00 -19.17 17.61
C MET A 1 1.97 -17.96 16.68
N GLU A 2 1.83 -18.21 15.39
CA GLU A 2 1.96 -17.20 14.33
C GLU A 2 0.88 -16.14 14.39
N GLN A 3 1.31 -14.88 14.39
CA GLN A 3 0.51 -13.68 14.48
C GLN A 3 -0.15 -13.39 13.12
N LYS A 4 -1.18 -14.16 12.76
CA LYS A 4 -1.99 -13.98 11.54
C LYS A 4 -3.04 -12.85 11.68
N SER A 5 -2.75 -11.81 12.46
CA SER A 5 -3.76 -10.82 12.89
C SER A 5 -4.09 -9.75 11.84
N GLY A 6 -3.19 -9.48 10.89
CA GLY A 6 -3.36 -8.39 9.92
C GLY A 6 -4.45 -8.64 8.85
N THR A 7 -4.57 -9.88 8.37
CA THR A 7 -5.48 -10.20 7.26
C THR A 7 -6.91 -10.40 7.73
N SER A 8 -7.10 -10.97 8.92
CA SER A 8 -8.43 -11.21 9.48
C SER A 8 -9.15 -9.89 9.81
N GLY A 9 -8.42 -8.90 10.34
CA GLY A 9 -8.97 -7.56 10.60
C GLY A 9 -9.52 -6.90 9.35
N LYS A 10 -8.76 -6.88 8.25
CA LYS A 10 -9.19 -6.27 6.97
C LYS A 10 -10.46 -6.90 6.42
N ILE A 11 -10.60 -8.23 6.51
CA ILE A 11 -11.77 -8.95 6.01
C ILE A 11 -13.00 -8.62 6.86
N ILE A 12 -12.85 -8.58 8.18
CA ILE A 12 -13.94 -8.23 9.10
C ILE A 12 -14.39 -6.78 8.87
N THR A 13 -13.45 -5.84 8.72
CA THR A 13 -13.76 -4.44 8.43
C THR A 13 -14.47 -4.31 7.08
N ALA A 14 -13.98 -4.97 6.03
CA ALA A 14 -14.63 -4.96 4.72
C ALA A 14 -16.07 -5.51 4.78
N CYS A 15 -16.29 -6.66 5.43
CA CYS A 15 -17.62 -7.23 5.62
C CYS A 15 -18.58 -6.32 6.41
N PHE A 16 -18.08 -5.67 7.45
CA PHE A 16 -18.91 -4.76 8.24
C PHE A 16 -19.34 -3.54 7.40
N PHE A 17 -18.43 -2.97 6.62
CA PHE A 17 -18.72 -1.84 5.75
C PHE A 17 -19.63 -2.20 4.57
N THR A 18 -19.49 -3.39 3.97
CA THR A 18 -20.41 -3.82 2.89
C THR A 18 -21.83 -4.02 3.41
N LEU A 19 -21.99 -4.62 4.59
CA LEU A 19 -23.30 -4.75 5.25
C LEU A 19 -23.89 -3.37 5.59
N PHE A 20 -23.08 -2.46 6.12
CA PHE A 20 -23.52 -1.10 6.46
C PHE A 20 -23.93 -0.29 5.23
N CYS A 21 -23.16 -0.35 4.14
CA CYS A 21 -23.54 0.30 2.88
C CYS A 21 -24.83 -0.34 2.32
N GLY A 22 -24.93 -1.67 2.30
CA GLY A 22 -26.12 -2.38 1.83
C GLY A 22 -27.39 -1.96 2.57
N THR A 23 -27.34 -1.85 3.90
CA THR A 23 -28.49 -1.40 4.71
C THR A 23 -28.82 0.07 4.50
N ALA A 24 -27.81 0.95 4.39
CA ALA A 24 -28.02 2.37 4.11
C ALA A 24 -28.68 2.60 2.74
N PHE A 25 -28.19 1.93 1.69
CA PHE A 25 -28.77 2.00 0.35
C PHE A 25 -30.16 1.34 0.30
N GLY A 26 -30.36 0.22 0.99
CA GLY A 26 -31.66 -0.44 1.09
C GLY A 26 -32.71 0.44 1.74
N MET A 27 -32.37 1.13 2.84
CA MET A 27 -33.25 2.10 3.47
C MET A 27 -33.52 3.31 2.58
N GLY A 28 -32.51 3.81 1.86
CA GLY A 28 -32.70 4.92 0.90
C GLY A 28 -33.68 4.57 -0.24
N LEU A 29 -33.53 3.39 -0.84
CA LEU A 29 -34.44 2.90 -1.89
C LEU A 29 -35.86 2.65 -1.35
N PHE A 30 -35.97 2.11 -0.14
CA PHE A 30 -37.26 1.89 0.50
C PHE A 30 -38.01 3.21 0.76
N VAL A 31 -37.31 4.25 1.21
CA VAL A 31 -37.90 5.59 1.37
C VAL A 31 -38.35 6.18 0.04
N LEU A 32 -37.57 5.99 -1.03
CA LEU A 32 -37.96 6.43 -2.38
C LEU A 32 -39.25 5.73 -2.87
N GLN A 33 -39.36 4.42 -2.66
CA GLN A 33 -40.59 3.69 -3.01
C GLN A 33 -41.80 4.14 -2.16
N MET A 34 -41.60 4.42 -0.88
CA MET A 34 -42.66 4.96 0.00
C MET A 34 -43.15 6.35 -0.43
N ILE A 35 -42.26 7.19 -0.96
CA ILE A 35 -42.65 8.52 -1.49
C ILE A 35 -43.58 8.35 -2.70
N GLU A 36 -43.26 7.41 -3.59
CA GLU A 36 -44.01 7.17 -4.83
C GLU A 36 -45.43 6.63 -4.58
N GLN A 37 -45.64 5.87 -3.50
CA GLN A 37 -46.96 5.37 -3.10
C GLN A 37 -47.77 6.34 -2.24
N SER A 38 -47.21 7.49 -1.84
CA SER A 38 -47.90 8.40 -0.94
C SER A 38 -48.99 9.22 -1.65
N PRO A 39 -50.24 9.24 -1.16
CA PRO A 39 -51.36 9.93 -1.83
C PRO A 39 -51.37 11.46 -1.68
N TYR A 40 -50.37 12.05 -1.00
CA TYR A 40 -50.33 13.49 -0.69
C TYR A 40 -49.01 14.14 -1.16
N PRO A 41 -48.92 14.59 -2.42
CA PRO A 41 -47.68 15.13 -2.99
C PRO A 41 -47.33 16.55 -2.50
N GLN A 42 -48.21 17.21 -1.74
CA GLN A 42 -48.07 18.62 -1.34
C GLN A 42 -47.11 18.84 -0.15
N TYR A 43 -46.82 17.80 0.63
CA TYR A 43 -45.82 17.82 1.71
C TYR A 43 -44.85 16.66 1.49
N GLY A 44 -44.03 16.77 0.43
CA GLY A 44 -42.95 15.81 0.22
C GLY A 44 -42.00 15.80 1.43
N PRO A 45 -41.48 14.63 1.83
CA PRO A 45 -40.49 14.58 2.90
C PRO A 45 -39.29 15.46 2.52
N PRO A 46 -38.69 16.18 3.48
CA PRO A 46 -37.56 17.04 3.20
C PRO A 46 -36.46 16.22 2.53
N LEU A 47 -35.90 16.75 1.43
CA LEU A 47 -34.84 16.11 0.64
C LEU A 47 -33.65 15.64 1.49
N ILE A 48 -33.47 16.24 2.66
CA ILE A 48 -32.51 15.85 3.69
C ILE A 48 -32.66 14.37 4.08
N ILE A 49 -33.89 13.85 4.22
CA ILE A 49 -34.13 12.45 4.61
C ILE A 49 -33.65 11.48 3.53
N VAL A 50 -33.71 11.88 2.26
CA VAL A 50 -33.18 11.09 1.15
C VAL A 50 -31.66 11.26 1.06
N LEU A 51 -31.11 12.46 1.25
CA LEU A 51 -29.68 12.72 1.11
C LEU A 51 -28.82 12.06 2.21
N VAL A 52 -29.33 11.95 3.44
CA VAL A 52 -28.62 11.38 4.58
C VAL A 52 -28.15 9.93 4.36
N PRO A 53 -29.02 8.96 3.98
CA PRO A 53 -28.58 7.57 3.78
C PRO A 53 -27.61 7.42 2.61
N PHE A 54 -27.77 8.21 1.55
CA PHE A 54 -26.83 8.20 0.42
C PHE A 54 -25.47 8.80 0.81
N GLY A 55 -25.45 9.92 1.52
CA GLY A 55 -24.21 10.52 2.03
C GLY A 55 -23.46 9.59 2.96
N MET A 56 -24.17 8.91 3.85
CA MET A 56 -23.59 7.93 4.77
C MET A 56 -23.04 6.69 4.04
N GLY A 57 -23.73 6.22 3.00
CA GLY A 57 -23.25 5.13 2.13
C GLY A 57 -22.00 5.51 1.34
N ILE A 58 -21.96 6.70 0.74
CA ILE A 58 -20.77 7.20 0.01
C ILE A 58 -19.58 7.35 0.95
N PHE A 59 -19.79 7.94 2.14
CA PHE A 59 -18.74 8.08 3.14
C PHE A 59 -18.19 6.72 3.59
N GLY A 60 -19.07 5.74 3.86
CA GLY A 60 -18.68 4.37 4.19
C GLY A 60 -17.88 3.69 3.07
N LEU A 61 -18.25 3.92 1.81
CA LEU A 61 -17.52 3.41 0.64
C LEU A 61 -16.11 4.01 0.56
N VAL A 62 -15.97 5.33 0.72
CA VAL A 62 -14.66 6.02 0.70
C VAL A 62 -13.74 5.50 1.79
N VAL A 63 -14.25 5.30 3.02
CA VAL A 63 -13.46 4.71 4.12
C VAL A 63 -13.08 3.26 3.80
N CYS A 64 -13.98 2.47 3.25
CA CYS A 64 -13.70 1.09 2.84
C CYS A 64 -12.58 1.04 1.79
N LEU A 65 -12.66 1.87 0.74
CA LEU A 65 -11.60 1.98 -0.26
C LEU A 65 -10.29 2.45 0.36
N SER A 66 -10.34 3.42 1.28
CA SER A 66 -9.14 3.90 1.97
C SER A 66 -8.45 2.78 2.75
N VAL A 67 -9.21 1.89 3.40
CA VAL A 67 -8.66 0.74 4.14
C VAL A 67 -8.16 -0.36 3.20
N LEU A 68 -8.86 -0.62 2.09
CA LEU A 68 -8.44 -1.60 1.08
C LEU A 68 -7.17 -1.16 0.35
N PHE A 69 -7.09 0.12 -0.05
CA PHE A 69 -5.95 0.73 -0.73
C PHE A 69 -4.83 1.17 0.22
N SER A 70 -5.07 1.20 1.53
CA SER A 70 -3.99 1.30 2.51
C SER A 70 -3.22 -0.01 2.49
N SER A 71 -2.28 -0.10 1.55
CA SER A 71 -1.17 -1.04 1.62
C SER A 71 -0.57 -0.91 3.01
N PRO A 72 -0.35 -2.04 3.73
CA PRO A 72 0.41 -1.95 4.95
C PRO A 72 1.75 -1.33 4.55
N LYS A 73 2.05 -0.13 5.06
CA LYS A 73 3.44 0.29 5.20
C LYS A 73 4.08 -0.88 5.93
N GLN A 74 4.87 -1.70 5.22
CA GLN A 74 5.73 -2.64 5.88
C GLN A 74 6.60 -1.75 6.76
N THR A 75 6.29 -1.68 8.04
CA THR A 75 7.17 -1.10 9.03
C THR A 75 8.49 -1.82 8.77
N PRO A 76 9.55 -1.10 8.35
CA PRO A 76 10.80 -1.74 8.01
C PRO A 76 11.16 -2.61 9.19
N LEU A 77 11.21 -3.92 8.97
CA LEU A 77 11.72 -4.87 9.93
C LEU A 77 13.15 -4.42 10.16
N THR A 78 13.37 -3.69 11.24
CA THR A 78 14.71 -3.45 11.76
C THR A 78 15.32 -4.84 11.81
N PRO A 79 16.40 -5.13 11.04
CA PRO A 79 17.05 -6.41 11.15
C PRO A 79 17.51 -6.47 12.60
N THR A 80 16.82 -7.26 13.42
CA THR A 80 17.30 -7.66 14.73
C THR A 80 18.54 -8.48 14.44
N TYR A 81 19.67 -7.78 14.35
CA TYR A 81 20.99 -8.35 14.29
C TYR A 81 21.13 -9.15 15.58
N SER A 82 20.92 -10.45 15.48
CA SER A 82 21.30 -11.40 16.52
C SER A 82 22.79 -11.60 16.36
N PRO A 83 23.65 -11.08 17.25
CA PRO A 83 25.06 -11.38 17.23
C PRO A 83 25.27 -12.80 17.77
N GLU A 84 24.83 -13.83 17.04
CA GLU A 84 25.38 -15.17 17.24
C GLU A 84 26.78 -15.18 16.62
N THR A 85 27.72 -14.69 17.45
CA THR A 85 29.15 -15.00 17.47
C THR A 85 29.72 -15.54 16.16
N ILE A 86 30.01 -14.64 15.23
CA ILE A 86 30.97 -14.91 14.16
C ILE A 86 32.36 -15.07 14.79
N VAL A 87 32.75 -16.31 15.06
CA VAL A 87 34.13 -16.67 15.45
C VAL A 87 34.99 -16.55 14.20
N TYR A 88 35.77 -15.48 14.14
CA TYR A 88 36.68 -15.21 13.04
C TYR A 88 38.00 -15.98 13.23
N SER A 89 38.08 -17.20 12.71
CA SER A 89 39.38 -17.87 12.54
C SER A 89 40.09 -17.19 11.36
N GLY A 90 41.02 -16.30 11.68
CA GLY A 90 41.74 -15.41 10.76
C GLY A 90 42.71 -16.13 9.83
N ASP A 91 42.19 -17.00 8.97
CA ASP A 91 43.00 -17.96 8.20
C ASP A 91 42.93 -17.73 6.68
N TYR A 92 42.39 -16.60 6.21
CA TYR A 92 42.43 -16.27 4.78
C TYR A 92 43.73 -15.54 4.46
N SER A 93 44.67 -16.29 3.90
CA SER A 93 45.77 -15.71 3.14
C SER A 93 45.19 -15.02 1.90
N VAL A 94 45.06 -13.70 1.95
CA VAL A 94 44.77 -12.89 0.77
C VAL A 94 45.98 -13.02 -0.16
N ARG A 95 45.88 -13.91 -1.15
CA ARG A 95 46.86 -14.02 -2.24
C ARG A 95 46.72 -12.75 -3.11
N PRO A 96 47.76 -11.94 -3.31
CA PRO A 96 47.65 -10.66 -4.01
C PRO A 96 47.57 -10.76 -5.55
N GLU A 97 47.35 -11.94 -6.12
CA GLU A 97 47.51 -12.21 -7.56
C GLU A 97 46.29 -11.89 -8.45
N PHE A 98 45.22 -11.27 -7.93
CA PHE A 98 44.04 -10.87 -8.74
C PHE A 98 43.67 -9.38 -8.63
N SER A 99 44.66 -8.49 -8.58
CA SER A 99 44.42 -7.03 -8.61
C SER A 99 44.71 -6.38 -9.97
N GLU A 100 44.73 -7.17 -11.05
CA GLU A 100 44.93 -6.69 -12.43
C GLU A 100 43.71 -6.96 -13.33
N HIS A 101 42.50 -6.69 -12.83
CA HIS A 101 41.30 -6.63 -13.67
C HIS A 101 40.65 -5.24 -13.56
N LYS A 102 40.89 -4.46 -14.63
CA LYS A 102 40.12 -3.31 -15.10
C LYS A 102 39.79 -2.25 -14.06
N ARG A 103 40.27 -1.03 -14.33
CA ARG A 103 39.54 0.21 -14.02
C ARG A 103 38.16 0.17 -14.69
N SER A 104 37.24 -0.64 -14.17
CA SER A 104 35.82 -0.47 -14.41
C SER A 104 35.42 0.67 -13.48
N GLY A 105 35.08 1.82 -14.06
CA GLY A 105 34.50 2.90 -13.28
C GLY A 105 33.38 2.31 -12.40
N ARG A 106 33.38 2.66 -11.12
CA ARG A 106 32.27 2.33 -10.22
C ARG A 106 31.02 3.01 -10.78
N SER A 107 30.26 2.32 -11.62
CA SER A 107 28.93 2.77 -12.00
C SER A 107 28.04 2.55 -10.78
N ILE A 108 27.57 3.65 -10.20
CA ILE A 108 26.61 3.61 -9.10
C ILE A 108 25.23 3.58 -9.74
N TYR A 109 24.53 2.47 -9.56
CA TYR A 109 23.14 2.34 -9.99
C TYR A 109 22.27 3.05 -8.95
N GLN A 110 21.46 4.00 -9.40
CA GLN A 110 20.50 4.72 -8.55
C GLN A 110 19.10 4.51 -9.11
N VAL A 111 18.13 4.37 -8.21
CA VAL A 111 16.72 4.45 -8.60
C VAL A 111 16.37 5.85 -9.12
N PRO A 112 15.48 5.96 -10.12
CA PRO A 112 15.00 7.24 -10.61
C PRO A 112 14.31 8.01 -9.48
N SER A 113 14.34 9.34 -9.53
CA SER A 113 13.71 10.21 -8.51
C SER A 113 12.19 10.13 -8.48
N VAL A 114 11.57 9.64 -9.56
CA VAL A 114 10.12 9.52 -9.72
C VAL A 114 9.79 8.13 -10.25
N CYS A 115 8.82 7.47 -9.64
CA CYS A 115 8.41 6.13 -10.05
C CYS A 115 7.63 6.19 -11.38
N PRO A 116 8.02 5.43 -12.41
CA PRO A 116 7.34 5.41 -13.71
C PRO A 116 5.93 4.80 -13.66
N SER A 117 5.64 3.97 -12.65
CA SER A 117 4.34 3.30 -12.53
C SER A 117 3.30 4.11 -11.77
N CYS A 118 3.69 5.05 -10.92
CA CYS A 118 2.74 5.80 -10.08
C CYS A 118 3.01 7.30 -9.96
N GLY A 119 4.11 7.80 -10.51
CA GLY A 119 4.47 9.22 -10.43
C GLY A 119 4.89 9.71 -9.04
N ALA A 120 5.04 8.81 -8.06
CA ALA A 120 5.47 9.17 -6.71
C ALA A 120 6.97 9.46 -6.66
N ALA A 121 7.38 10.46 -5.88
CA ALA A 121 8.78 10.76 -5.61
C ALA A 121 9.40 9.65 -4.74
N ILE A 122 10.49 9.07 -5.22
CA ILE A 122 11.20 7.94 -4.60
C ILE A 122 12.69 8.28 -4.47
N SER A 123 13.32 7.77 -3.42
CA SER A 123 14.75 7.90 -3.17
C SER A 123 15.38 6.54 -2.90
N ASP A 124 16.68 6.45 -3.10
CA ASP A 124 17.46 5.21 -2.93
C ASP A 124 17.38 4.63 -1.51
N GLU A 125 17.22 5.50 -0.52
CA GLU A 125 17.12 5.14 0.89
C GLU A 125 15.79 4.48 1.27
N VAL A 126 14.74 4.71 0.48
CA VAL A 126 13.36 4.34 0.82
C VAL A 126 12.84 3.20 -0.06
N VAL A 127 13.60 2.79 -1.09
CA VAL A 127 13.23 1.68 -1.97
C VAL A 127 13.80 0.36 -1.48
N ASP A 128 13.01 -0.71 -1.64
CA ASP A 128 13.48 -2.06 -1.37
C ASP A 128 14.18 -2.63 -2.61
N TRP A 129 15.49 -2.85 -2.50
CA TRP A 129 16.27 -3.46 -3.56
C TRP A 129 16.00 -4.97 -3.64
N VAL A 130 15.38 -5.40 -4.73
CA VAL A 130 15.07 -6.82 -5.03
C VAL A 130 16.18 -7.49 -5.84
N GLY A 131 17.13 -6.71 -6.34
CA GLY A 131 18.34 -7.18 -7.03
C GLY A 131 19.26 -6.01 -7.37
N PRO A 132 20.47 -6.24 -7.92
CA PRO A 132 21.47 -5.19 -8.15
C PRO A 132 21.02 -4.10 -9.13
N LEU A 133 20.03 -4.39 -9.99
CA LEU A 133 19.48 -3.47 -10.99
C LEU A 133 17.98 -3.25 -10.82
N LYS A 134 17.37 -3.80 -9.77
CA LYS A 134 15.92 -3.82 -9.59
C LYS A 134 15.58 -3.41 -8.17
N ALA A 135 14.78 -2.36 -8.07
CA ALA A 135 14.19 -1.92 -6.82
C ALA A 135 12.67 -2.02 -6.90
N LYS A 136 12.02 -2.01 -5.75
CA LYS A 136 10.57 -2.04 -5.63
C LYS A 136 10.08 -0.71 -5.10
N CYS A 137 9.12 -0.12 -5.80
CA CYS A 137 8.52 1.13 -5.38
C CYS A 137 7.68 0.93 -4.11
N PRO A 138 7.90 1.72 -3.04
CA PRO A 138 7.16 1.58 -1.78
C PRO A 138 5.70 2.03 -1.87
N TYR A 139 5.35 2.81 -2.91
CA TYR A 139 4.00 3.34 -3.09
C TYR A 139 3.09 2.41 -3.87
N CYS A 140 3.57 1.88 -5.00
CA CYS A 140 2.76 1.08 -5.92
C CYS A 140 3.20 -0.39 -6.02
N ASN A 141 4.24 -0.80 -5.28
CA ASN A 141 4.83 -2.14 -5.32
C ASN A 141 5.34 -2.59 -6.69
N ALA A 142 5.43 -1.68 -7.67
CA ALA A 142 5.96 -2.00 -8.99
C ALA A 142 7.47 -2.16 -8.92
N THR A 143 7.99 -3.11 -9.69
CA THR A 143 9.43 -3.28 -9.88
C THR A 143 9.93 -2.21 -10.83
N ILE A 144 10.89 -1.42 -10.38
CA ILE A 144 11.54 -0.36 -11.12
C ILE A 144 12.97 -0.77 -11.41
N ASP A 145 13.41 -0.54 -12.64
CA ASP A 145 14.79 -0.78 -13.04
C ASP A 145 15.66 0.41 -12.60
N ALA A 146 16.84 0.12 -12.05
CA ALA A 146 17.77 1.14 -11.61
C ALA A 146 18.55 1.71 -12.79
N GLU A 147 18.75 3.02 -12.78
CA GLU A 147 19.47 3.73 -13.84
C GLU A 147 20.95 3.86 -13.48
N GLU A 148 21.82 3.67 -14.47
CA GLU A 148 23.27 3.84 -14.30
C GLU A 148 23.60 5.34 -14.21
N LYS A 149 24.08 5.82 -13.06
CA LYS A 149 24.56 7.19 -12.92
C LYS A 149 26.08 7.21 -13.03
N ARG A 150 26.59 7.78 -14.13
CA ARG A 150 28.02 8.04 -14.32
C ARG A 150 28.37 9.40 -13.71
N PHE A 151 29.39 9.41 -12.85
CA PHE A 151 29.98 10.62 -12.28
C PHE A 151 31.10 11.14 -13.18
#